data_AF-A0AAW0FW01-F1
#
_entry.id   AF-A0AAW0FW01-F1
#
_cell.length_a   1.000
_cell.length_b   1.000
_cell.length_c   1.000
_cell.angle_alpha   90.00
_cell.angle_beta   90.00
_cell.angle_gamma   90.00
#
_symmetry.space_group_name_H-M   'P 1'
#
loop_
_entity.id
_entity.type
_entity.pdbx_description
1 polymer ?
#
loop_
_entity_poly.entity_id
_entity_poly.type
_entity_poly.pdbx_seq_one_letter_code
_entity_poly.pdbx_strand_id
1 'polypeptide(L)'
;MSDNINGSRRVFTTEANDILDAWSKLKDEKEKETFISDAEDRTWAEKLKNREHIDKCRKWFCTFEDEHSQQLKAISKQRLWDIYERLELLGYGDDFMWAVDYMELYGIEIVREPEPPTGRGWVKMCPQVTQYLKEAIRPKRLTEEYRAFLQYCLPSLRTAVAAFARLYGNVFPLLASFANLGEIRKHLDPMSKDDIDLKFGSFKPLLPKLLARWERNVAKRLGKYVRDRSWSINIPANVQPGDLVITYTLCCDSCEQFIPSTGVRPAIHDCAPGLERHQRKLSECDDIYVKVLSQLGAQSWHPESYSNLIGYAQSVLVGCNKGDLATVQELDELDPRLSCKICCDSSGLRKIFHWREAVS
;
A
#
# COMPACT_ATOMS: atom_id res chain seq x y z
N MET A 1 3.81 -50.38 -24.34
CA MET A 1 2.71 -51.21 -23.80
C MET A 1 1.58 -51.10 -24.78
N SER A 2 1.40 -52.16 -25.57
CA SER A 2 0.52 -52.22 -26.73
C SER A 2 -0.63 -53.16 -26.39
N ASP A 3 -1.71 -52.61 -25.83
CA ASP A 3 -2.85 -53.39 -25.39
C ASP A 3 -3.87 -53.59 -26.52
N ASN A 4 -3.79 -54.79 -27.09
CA ASN A 4 -4.90 -55.70 -27.34
C ASN A 4 -6.31 -55.10 -27.58
N ILE A 5 -6.52 -54.48 -28.75
CA ILE A 5 -7.85 -54.18 -29.29
C ILE A 5 -8.30 -55.38 -30.12
N ASN A 6 -8.70 -56.48 -29.49
CA ASN A 6 -9.36 -57.59 -30.18
C ASN A 6 -10.29 -58.32 -29.21
N GLY A 7 -11.55 -57.88 -29.18
CA GLY A 7 -12.53 -58.52 -28.29
C GLY A 7 -13.92 -57.89 -28.22
N SER A 8 -14.34 -57.04 -29.17
CA SER A 8 -15.75 -56.65 -29.23
C SER A 8 -16.52 -57.64 -30.12
N ARG A 9 -16.71 -58.87 -29.60
CA ARG A 9 -17.73 -59.78 -30.13
C ARG A 9 -19.08 -59.15 -29.79
N ARG A 10 -19.67 -58.50 -30.78
CA ARG A 10 -21.01 -57.91 -30.73
C ARG A 10 -22.02 -58.95 -30.24
N VAL A 11 -22.47 -58.80 -29.00
CA VAL A 11 -23.65 -59.47 -28.44
C VAL A 11 -24.87 -58.82 -29.12
N PHE A 12 -25.18 -59.26 -30.33
CA PHE A 12 -26.33 -58.82 -31.12
C PHE A 12 -27.03 -60.04 -31.75
N THR A 13 -27.20 -61.13 -30.98
CA THR A 13 -27.56 -62.41 -31.59
C THR A 13 -28.77 -63.14 -30.98
N THR A 14 -29.42 -62.64 -29.94
CA THR A 14 -30.68 -63.24 -29.45
C THR A 14 -31.89 -62.47 -29.92
N GLU A 15 -32.06 -61.19 -29.55
CA GLU A 15 -33.23 -60.41 -29.95
C GLU A 15 -33.38 -60.24 -31.46
N ALA A 16 -32.27 -60.02 -32.18
CA ALA A 16 -32.33 -59.91 -33.64
C ALA A 16 -32.79 -61.21 -34.31
N ASN A 17 -32.39 -62.36 -33.75
CA ASN A 17 -32.82 -63.67 -34.25
C ASN A 17 -34.28 -63.96 -33.90
N ASP A 18 -34.74 -63.54 -32.72
CA ASP A 18 -36.15 -63.68 -32.30
C ASP A 18 -37.08 -62.80 -33.15
N ILE A 19 -36.63 -61.59 -33.51
CA ILE A 19 -37.35 -60.69 -34.43
C ILE A 19 -37.41 -61.27 -35.84
N LEU A 20 -36.29 -61.82 -36.36
CA LEU A 20 -36.25 -62.44 -37.69
C LEU A 20 -37.10 -63.72 -37.77
N ASP A 21 -37.08 -64.55 -36.73
CA ASP A 21 -37.92 -65.75 -36.66
C ASP A 21 -39.41 -65.38 -36.59
N ALA A 22 -39.80 -64.40 -35.76
CA ALA A 22 -41.16 -63.89 -35.70
C ALA A 22 -41.62 -63.27 -37.04
N TRP A 23 -40.75 -62.50 -37.70
CA TRP A 23 -41.01 -61.91 -39.02
C TRP A 23 -41.25 -62.95 -40.11
N SER A 24 -40.44 -64.02 -40.13
CA SER A 24 -40.53 -65.09 -41.14
C SER A 24 -41.84 -65.88 -41.10
N LYS A 25 -42.58 -65.81 -39.98
CA LYS A 25 -43.84 -66.52 -39.75
C LYS A 25 -45.09 -65.74 -40.18
N LEU A 26 -44.96 -64.45 -40.52
CA LEU A 26 -46.07 -63.60 -40.96
C LEU A 26 -46.40 -63.88 -42.44
N LYS A 27 -47.69 -64.07 -42.76
CA LYS A 27 -48.13 -64.60 -44.06
C LYS A 27 -48.53 -63.53 -45.05
N ASP A 28 -49.02 -62.39 -44.57
CA ASP A 28 -49.46 -61.28 -45.41
C ASP A 28 -48.73 -59.96 -45.08
N GLU A 29 -48.83 -59.00 -46.00
CA GLU A 29 -48.09 -57.74 -45.89
C GLU A 29 -48.67 -56.81 -44.80
N LYS A 30 -49.95 -56.98 -44.46
CA LYS A 30 -50.63 -56.19 -43.42
C LYS A 30 -50.21 -56.63 -42.01
N GLU A 31 -50.01 -57.94 -41.80
CA GLU A 31 -49.44 -58.52 -40.59
C GLU A 31 -48.01 -58.01 -40.36
N LYS A 32 -47.21 -57.91 -41.43
CA LYS A 32 -45.86 -57.34 -41.39
C LYS A 32 -45.86 -55.86 -41.06
N GLU A 33 -46.71 -55.05 -41.69
CA GLU A 33 -46.86 -53.62 -41.36
C GLU A 33 -47.24 -53.41 -39.89
N THR A 34 -48.20 -54.20 -39.39
CA THR A 34 -48.61 -54.16 -37.97
C THR A 34 -47.45 -54.56 -37.05
N PHE A 35 -46.69 -55.60 -37.41
CA PHE A 35 -45.53 -56.03 -36.66
C PHE A 35 -44.41 -54.96 -36.62
N ILE A 36 -44.15 -54.26 -37.73
CA ILE A 36 -43.22 -53.13 -37.76
C ILE A 36 -43.70 -52.04 -36.81
N SER A 37 -44.97 -51.62 -36.92
CA SER A 37 -45.54 -50.58 -36.07
C SER A 37 -45.42 -50.93 -34.59
N ASP A 38 -45.79 -52.16 -34.21
CA ASP A 38 -45.70 -52.63 -32.82
C ASP A 38 -44.25 -52.73 -32.31
N ALA A 39 -43.30 -53.04 -33.19
CA ALA A 39 -41.88 -53.08 -32.84
C ALA A 39 -41.28 -51.67 -32.69
N GLU A 40 -41.69 -50.73 -33.54
CA GLU A 40 -41.33 -49.32 -33.44
C GLU A 40 -41.90 -48.70 -32.15
N ASP A 41 -43.15 -48.97 -31.81
CA ASP A 41 -43.78 -48.52 -30.56
C ASP A 41 -43.10 -49.10 -29.33
N ARG A 42 -42.76 -50.40 -29.35
CA ARG A 42 -42.02 -51.05 -28.25
C ARG A 42 -40.62 -50.46 -28.07
N THR A 43 -39.85 -50.33 -29.15
CA THR A 43 -38.50 -49.75 -29.09
C THR A 43 -38.53 -48.28 -28.70
N TRP A 44 -39.55 -47.51 -29.12
CA TRP A 44 -39.74 -46.14 -28.68
C TRP A 44 -40.07 -46.06 -27.18
N ALA A 45 -40.99 -46.89 -26.69
CA ALA A 45 -41.35 -46.95 -25.28
C ALA A 45 -40.16 -47.36 -24.39
N GLU A 46 -39.34 -48.30 -24.85
CA GLU A 46 -38.09 -48.70 -24.18
C GLU A 46 -37.07 -47.57 -24.18
N LYS A 47 -36.84 -46.91 -25.32
CA LYS A 47 -35.99 -45.71 -25.41
C LYS A 47 -36.46 -44.61 -24.47
N LEU A 48 -37.77 -44.39 -24.35
CA LEU A 48 -38.33 -43.41 -23.42
C LEU A 48 -38.05 -43.79 -21.97
N LYS A 49 -38.31 -45.04 -21.56
CA LYS A 49 -37.97 -45.55 -20.23
C LYS A 49 -36.47 -45.42 -19.93
N ASN A 50 -35.62 -45.75 -20.89
CA ASN A 50 -34.18 -45.60 -20.77
C ASN A 50 -33.76 -44.13 -20.60
N ARG A 51 -34.37 -43.19 -21.35
CA ARG A 51 -34.15 -41.75 -21.17
C ARG A 51 -34.55 -41.28 -19.78
N GLU A 52 -35.74 -41.66 -19.31
CA GLU A 52 -36.20 -41.30 -17.96
C GLU A 52 -35.28 -41.87 -16.87
N HIS A 53 -34.79 -43.10 -17.03
CA HIS A 53 -33.84 -43.70 -16.12
C HIS A 53 -32.50 -42.94 -16.12
N ILE A 54 -31.95 -42.65 -17.30
CA ILE A 54 -30.73 -41.83 -17.44
C ILE A 54 -30.91 -40.47 -16.77
N ASP A 55 -32.05 -39.81 -16.95
CA ASP A 55 -32.34 -38.51 -16.34
C ASP A 55 -32.44 -38.62 -14.81
N LYS A 56 -33.03 -39.69 -14.28
CA LYS A 56 -33.04 -39.96 -12.83
C LYS A 56 -31.64 -40.20 -12.29
N CYS A 57 -30.82 -40.99 -12.98
CA CYS A 57 -29.42 -41.22 -12.60
C CYS A 57 -28.60 -39.93 -12.62
N ARG A 58 -28.79 -39.07 -13.63
CA ARG A 58 -28.14 -37.76 -13.72
C ARG A 58 -28.55 -36.84 -12.57
N LYS A 59 -29.86 -36.73 -12.30
CA LYS A 59 -30.37 -35.92 -11.18
C LYS A 59 -29.82 -36.40 -9.85
N TRP A 60 -29.87 -37.71 -9.59
CA TRP A 60 -29.30 -38.29 -8.38
C TRP A 60 -27.81 -38.00 -8.25
N PHE A 61 -27.03 -38.16 -9.33
CA PHE A 61 -25.60 -37.89 -9.32
C PHE A 61 -25.28 -36.42 -9.01
N CYS A 62 -25.99 -35.47 -9.63
CA CYS A 62 -25.83 -34.04 -9.33
C CYS A 62 -26.18 -33.73 -7.87
N THR A 63 -27.31 -34.23 -7.36
CA THR A 63 -27.68 -34.05 -5.94
C THR A 63 -26.63 -34.64 -5.00
N PHE A 64 -26.14 -35.84 -5.30
CA PHE A 64 -25.09 -36.48 -4.52
C PHE A 64 -23.79 -35.68 -4.54
N GLU A 65 -23.35 -35.18 -5.69
CA GLU A 65 -22.15 -34.33 -5.80
C GLU A 65 -22.31 -33.03 -4.99
N ASP A 66 -23.47 -32.39 -5.07
CA ASP A 66 -23.77 -31.17 -4.30
C ASP A 66 -23.77 -31.43 -2.79
N GLU A 67 -24.45 -32.48 -2.34
CA GLU A 67 -24.50 -32.89 -0.93
C GLU A 67 -23.10 -33.26 -0.42
N HIS A 68 -22.35 -34.04 -1.19
CA HIS A 68 -20.98 -34.43 -0.85
C HIS A 68 -20.05 -33.20 -0.77
N SER A 69 -20.17 -32.26 -1.71
CA SER A 69 -19.43 -31.00 -1.71
C SER A 69 -19.76 -30.15 -0.47
N GLN A 70 -21.03 -30.07 -0.08
CA GLN A 70 -21.45 -29.37 1.15
C GLN A 70 -20.91 -30.06 2.41
N GLN A 71 -20.94 -31.38 2.48
CA GLN A 71 -20.38 -32.15 3.59
C GLN A 71 -18.87 -31.89 3.74
N LEU A 72 -18.11 -31.95 2.64
CA LEU A 72 -16.67 -31.65 2.66
C LEU A 72 -16.38 -30.21 3.12
N LYS A 73 -17.18 -29.23 2.69
CA LYS A 73 -17.06 -27.84 3.16
C LYS A 73 -17.36 -27.70 4.64
N ALA A 74 -18.39 -28.39 5.14
CA ALA A 74 -18.75 -28.38 6.55
C ALA A 74 -17.64 -28.97 7.43
N ILE A 75 -17.07 -30.10 7.00
CA ILE A 75 -15.94 -30.76 7.68
C ILE A 75 -14.71 -29.84 7.69
N SER A 76 -14.37 -29.24 6.55
CA SER A 76 -13.25 -28.29 6.44
C SER A 76 -13.43 -27.07 7.36
N LYS A 77 -14.64 -26.50 7.40
CA LYS A 77 -14.97 -25.38 8.30
C LYS A 77 -14.85 -25.78 9.77
N GLN A 78 -15.34 -26.96 10.15
CA GLN A 78 -15.21 -27.46 11.52
C GLN A 78 -13.75 -27.64 11.91
N ARG A 79 -12.92 -28.22 11.01
CA ARG A 79 -11.48 -28.35 11.26
C ARG A 79 -10.82 -27.00 11.48
N LEU A 80 -11.09 -26.00 10.64
CA LEU A 80 -10.52 -24.66 10.80
C LEU A 80 -10.92 -24.03 12.13
N TRP A 81 -12.16 -24.26 12.57
CA TRP A 81 -12.63 -23.80 13.88
C TRP A 81 -11.91 -24.49 15.04
N ASP A 82 -11.76 -25.82 14.99
CA ASP A 82 -11.02 -26.58 16.01
C ASP A 82 -9.54 -26.13 16.09
N ILE A 83 -8.94 -25.77 14.95
CA ILE A 83 -7.59 -25.21 14.89
C ILE A 83 -7.55 -23.80 15.50
N TYR A 84 -8.52 -22.95 15.14
CA TYR A 84 -8.66 -21.59 15.67
C TYR A 84 -8.75 -21.59 17.20
N GLU A 85 -9.69 -22.35 17.80
CA GLU A 85 -9.88 -22.38 19.25
C GLU A 85 -8.59 -22.73 19.99
N ARG A 86 -7.81 -23.69 19.47
CA ARG A 86 -6.53 -24.08 20.06
C ARG A 86 -5.44 -23.01 19.88
N LEU A 87 -5.42 -22.31 18.74
CA LEU A 87 -4.48 -21.20 18.51
C LEU A 87 -4.84 -19.96 19.33
N GLU A 88 -6.13 -19.71 19.55
CA GLU A 88 -6.62 -18.64 20.41
C GLU A 88 -6.10 -18.80 21.84
N LEU A 89 -6.16 -20.02 22.38
CA LEU A 89 -5.56 -20.34 23.70
C LEU A 89 -4.03 -20.12 23.75
N LEU A 90 -3.35 -20.11 22.60
CA LEU A 90 -1.92 -19.83 22.48
C LEU A 90 -1.61 -18.36 22.15
N GLY A 91 -2.63 -17.49 22.04
CA GLY A 91 -2.46 -16.08 21.71
C GLY A 91 -2.23 -15.81 20.21
N TYR A 92 -2.68 -16.72 19.34
CA TYR A 92 -2.60 -16.61 17.88
C TYR A 92 -3.98 -16.46 17.21
N GLY A 93 -5.06 -16.30 17.97
CA GLY A 93 -6.43 -16.19 17.45
C GLY A 93 -6.57 -15.09 16.39
N ASP A 94 -6.14 -13.87 16.71
CA ASP A 94 -6.22 -12.72 15.80
C ASP A 94 -5.39 -12.92 14.52
N ASP A 95 -4.18 -13.48 14.66
CA ASP A 95 -3.32 -13.78 13.51
C ASP A 95 -4.00 -14.83 12.60
N PHE A 96 -4.61 -15.85 13.19
CA PHE A 96 -5.30 -16.89 12.43
C PHE A 96 -6.51 -16.35 11.69
N MET A 97 -7.40 -15.60 12.37
CA MET A 97 -8.59 -15.02 11.75
C MET A 97 -8.22 -14.10 10.58
N TRP A 98 -7.21 -13.26 10.76
CA TRP A 98 -6.69 -12.43 9.69
C TRP A 98 -6.25 -13.29 8.49
N ALA A 99 -5.47 -14.35 8.73
CA ALA A 99 -4.99 -15.19 7.62
C ALA A 99 -6.09 -16.02 6.93
N VAL A 100 -7.18 -16.37 7.62
CA VAL A 100 -8.36 -17.02 7.02
C VAL A 100 -9.06 -16.06 6.06
N ASP A 101 -9.30 -14.82 6.47
CA ASP A 101 -9.98 -13.81 5.64
C ASP A 101 -9.24 -13.53 4.32
N TYR A 102 -7.91 -13.70 4.31
CA TYR A 102 -7.05 -13.56 3.13
C TYR A 102 -6.70 -14.87 2.41
N MET A 103 -7.28 -16.01 2.81
CA MET A 103 -7.02 -17.33 2.24
C MET A 103 -5.54 -17.79 2.33
N GLU A 104 -4.69 -17.13 3.12
CA GLU A 104 -3.24 -17.42 3.18
C GLU A 104 -2.96 -18.78 3.86
N LEU A 105 -3.79 -19.17 4.83
CA LEU A 105 -3.64 -20.45 5.53
C LEU A 105 -3.91 -21.66 4.65
N TYR A 106 -4.67 -21.49 3.56
CA TYR A 106 -4.80 -22.56 2.59
C TYR A 106 -3.42 -22.92 2.04
N GLY A 107 -2.41 -22.06 2.01
CA GLY A 107 -1.06 -22.44 1.58
C GLY A 107 -0.41 -23.58 2.37
N ILE A 108 -0.86 -23.84 3.61
CA ILE A 108 -0.27 -24.84 4.50
C ILE A 108 -0.96 -26.21 4.29
N GLU A 109 -0.22 -27.18 3.74
CA GLU A 109 -0.73 -28.52 3.43
C GLU A 109 -1.38 -29.21 4.64
N ILE A 110 -0.73 -29.14 5.81
CA ILE A 110 -1.25 -29.78 7.03
C ILE A 110 -2.55 -29.13 7.54
N VAL A 111 -2.89 -27.90 7.14
CA VAL A 111 -4.18 -27.27 7.48
C VAL A 111 -5.30 -27.79 6.56
N ARG A 112 -4.97 -28.16 5.31
CA ARG A 112 -5.95 -28.62 4.29
C ARG A 112 -6.47 -30.05 4.48
N GLU A 113 -5.88 -30.84 5.36
CA GLU A 113 -6.31 -32.23 5.55
C GLU A 113 -7.79 -32.29 5.95
N PRO A 114 -8.61 -33.18 5.39
CA PRO A 114 -10.06 -33.20 5.62
C PRO A 114 -10.46 -33.79 6.98
N GLU A 115 -9.58 -34.46 7.70
CA GLU A 115 -9.93 -35.10 8.98
C GLU A 115 -9.91 -34.08 10.13
N PRO A 116 -10.53 -34.32 11.30
CA PRO A 116 -10.32 -33.45 12.47
C PRO A 116 -8.88 -33.59 13.04
N PRO A 117 -8.29 -32.53 13.63
CA PRO A 117 -6.95 -32.59 14.17
C PRO A 117 -6.92 -33.45 15.44
N THR A 118 -6.47 -34.70 15.30
CA THR A 118 -6.22 -35.59 16.43
C THR A 118 -5.17 -34.98 17.37
N GLY A 119 -5.12 -35.40 18.64
CA GLY A 119 -4.11 -34.89 19.58
C GLY A 119 -2.67 -35.04 19.07
N ARG A 120 -2.36 -36.17 18.41
CA ARG A 120 -1.05 -36.39 17.76
C ARG A 120 -0.85 -35.51 16.52
N GLY A 121 -1.87 -35.39 15.68
CA GLY A 121 -1.83 -34.52 14.50
C GLY A 121 -1.59 -33.06 14.88
N TRP A 122 -2.25 -32.60 15.96
CA TRP A 122 -2.08 -31.26 16.51
C TRP A 122 -0.65 -31.00 16.98
N VAL A 123 -0.04 -31.93 17.73
CA VAL A 123 1.36 -31.78 18.19
C VAL A 123 2.33 -31.61 17.02
N LYS A 124 2.08 -32.28 15.89
CA LYS A 124 2.89 -32.14 14.67
C LYS A 124 2.60 -30.84 13.91
N MET A 125 1.34 -30.43 13.83
CA MET A 125 0.87 -29.27 13.08
C MET A 125 1.18 -27.94 13.77
N CYS A 126 1.00 -27.88 15.09
CA CYS A 126 1.06 -26.64 15.88
C CYS A 126 2.37 -25.86 15.66
N PRO A 127 3.58 -26.47 15.69
CA PRO A 127 4.83 -25.74 15.45
C PRO A 127 4.89 -25.08 14.06
N GLN A 128 4.40 -25.78 13.02
CA GLN A 128 4.42 -25.26 11.66
C GLN A 128 3.46 -24.09 11.49
N VAL A 129 2.24 -24.24 11.99
CA VAL A 129 1.22 -23.18 11.89
C VAL A 129 1.61 -21.96 12.73
N THR A 130 2.06 -22.15 13.97
CA THR A 130 2.48 -21.03 14.83
C THR A 130 3.72 -20.31 14.30
N GLN A 131 4.68 -21.04 13.71
CA GLN A 131 5.82 -20.44 13.03
C GLN A 131 5.36 -19.59 11.84
N TYR A 132 4.51 -20.13 10.96
CA TYR A 132 3.98 -19.40 9.82
C TYR A 132 3.18 -18.16 10.25
N LEU A 133 2.31 -18.29 11.24
CA LEU A 133 1.56 -17.16 11.79
C LEU A 133 2.49 -16.09 12.36
N LYS A 134 3.55 -16.49 13.07
CA LYS A 134 4.51 -15.56 13.66
C LYS A 134 5.36 -14.83 12.61
N GLU A 135 5.84 -15.53 11.60
CA GLU A 135 6.83 -15.02 10.65
C GLU A 135 6.21 -14.35 9.42
N ALA A 136 5.11 -14.90 8.89
CA ALA A 136 4.50 -14.43 7.65
C ALA A 136 3.27 -13.56 7.88
N ILE A 137 2.42 -13.92 8.86
CA ILE A 137 1.10 -13.31 9.03
C ILE A 137 1.12 -12.14 10.01
N ARG A 138 1.62 -12.36 11.23
CA ARG A 138 1.62 -11.37 12.30
C ARG A 138 2.23 -10.03 11.87
N PRO A 139 3.40 -9.98 11.16
CA PRO A 139 3.94 -8.70 10.69
C PRO A 139 3.01 -7.99 9.70
N LYS A 140 2.33 -8.72 8.81
CA LYS A 140 1.36 -8.14 7.86
C LYS A 140 0.12 -7.61 8.58
N ARG A 141 -0.46 -8.40 9.50
CA ARG A 141 -1.61 -7.98 10.30
C ARG A 141 -1.29 -6.73 11.11
N LEU A 142 -0.21 -6.74 11.89
CA LEU A 142 0.19 -5.59 12.70
C LEU A 142 0.49 -4.35 11.84
N THR A 143 1.04 -4.55 10.64
CA THR A 143 1.22 -3.48 9.65
C THR A 143 -0.13 -2.90 9.22
N GLU A 144 -1.10 -3.75 8.86
CA GLU A 144 -2.42 -3.28 8.41
C GLU A 144 -3.21 -2.61 9.53
N GLU A 145 -3.19 -3.17 10.74
CA GLU A 145 -3.79 -2.58 11.94
C GLU A 145 -3.19 -1.21 12.25
N TYR A 146 -1.87 -1.11 12.20
CA TYR A 146 -1.20 0.16 12.41
C TYR A 146 -1.54 1.18 11.31
N ARG A 147 -1.64 0.75 10.05
CA ARG A 147 -2.11 1.62 8.96
C ARG A 147 -3.53 2.12 9.22
N ALA A 148 -4.46 1.23 9.55
CA ALA A 148 -5.85 1.57 9.82
C ALA A 148 -5.95 2.56 11.00
N PHE A 149 -5.16 2.31 12.06
CA PHE A 149 -5.06 3.20 13.21
C PHE A 149 -4.56 4.60 12.83
N LEU A 150 -3.47 4.71 12.07
CA LEU A 150 -2.96 6.00 11.62
C LEU A 150 -3.95 6.73 10.71
N GLN A 151 -4.63 6.02 9.80
CA GLN A 151 -5.68 6.59 8.96
C GLN A 151 -6.84 7.16 9.79
N TYR A 152 -7.17 6.52 10.92
CA TYR A 152 -8.15 7.02 11.87
C TYR A 152 -7.67 8.28 12.63
N CYS A 153 -6.40 8.31 13.10
CA CYS A 153 -5.89 9.41 13.91
C CYS A 153 -5.51 10.67 13.12
N LEU A 154 -4.99 10.52 11.90
CA LEU A 154 -4.39 11.61 11.13
C LEU A 154 -5.35 12.76 10.76
N PRO A 155 -6.64 12.55 10.47
CA PRO A 155 -7.59 13.64 10.29
C PRO A 155 -7.68 14.57 11.50
N SER A 156 -7.72 14.02 12.72
CA SER A 156 -7.72 14.78 13.97
C SER A 156 -6.41 15.53 14.17
N LEU A 157 -5.27 14.88 13.90
CA LEU A 157 -3.96 15.53 13.94
C LEU A 157 -3.86 16.70 12.95
N ARG A 158 -4.36 16.52 11.72
CA ARG A 158 -4.39 17.58 10.69
C ARG A 158 -5.17 18.80 11.17
N THR A 159 -6.34 18.59 11.77
CA THR A 159 -7.15 19.67 12.36
C THR A 159 -6.40 20.37 13.49
N ALA A 160 -5.73 19.62 14.36
CA ALA A 160 -4.94 20.18 15.45
C ALA A 160 -3.74 20.99 14.94
N VAL A 161 -2.99 20.47 13.96
CA VAL A 161 -1.86 21.17 13.31
C VAL A 161 -2.33 22.48 12.69
N ALA A 162 -3.45 22.49 11.98
CA ALA A 162 -4.00 23.73 11.40
C ALA A 162 -4.39 24.74 12.48
N ALA A 163 -4.98 24.29 13.59
CA ALA A 163 -5.32 25.15 14.72
C ALA A 163 -4.06 25.72 15.41
N PHE A 164 -3.02 24.91 15.60
CA PHE A 164 -1.76 25.36 16.17
C PHE A 164 -1.00 26.31 15.24
N ALA A 165 -0.97 26.07 13.94
CA ALA A 165 -0.39 26.99 12.98
C ALA A 165 -1.04 28.39 13.06
N ARG A 166 -2.37 28.47 13.24
CA ARG A 166 -3.05 29.76 13.47
C ARG A 166 -2.64 30.45 14.77
N LEU A 167 -2.32 29.68 15.82
CA LEU A 167 -1.94 30.23 17.14
C LEU A 167 -0.48 30.66 17.21
N TYR A 168 0.43 29.91 16.57
CA TYR A 168 1.88 30.15 16.62
C TYR A 168 2.41 30.90 15.38
N GLY A 169 1.53 31.20 14.43
CA GLY A 169 1.84 32.00 13.25
C GLY A 169 2.44 31.17 12.10
N ASN A 170 3.04 31.87 11.14
CA ASN A 170 3.49 31.29 9.87
C ASN A 170 4.67 30.32 10.02
N VAL A 171 5.22 30.14 11.21
CA VAL A 171 6.39 29.29 11.48
C VAL A 171 5.92 28.05 12.23
N PHE A 172 5.26 27.13 11.52
CA PHE A 172 4.76 25.90 12.09
C PHE A 172 5.06 24.70 11.18
N PRO A 173 5.55 23.56 11.72
CA PRO A 173 5.86 22.38 10.93
C PRO A 173 4.64 21.87 10.15
N LEU A 174 4.88 21.44 8.91
CA LEU A 174 3.89 20.68 8.14
C LEU A 174 3.46 19.41 8.88
N LEU A 175 2.31 18.87 8.51
CA LEU A 175 1.69 17.72 9.18
C LEU A 175 2.66 16.56 9.43
N ALA A 176 3.40 16.12 8.41
CA ALA A 176 4.35 15.00 8.58
C ALA A 176 5.54 15.36 9.47
N SER A 177 6.08 16.57 9.36
CA SER A 177 7.15 17.06 10.22
C SER A 177 6.70 17.14 11.69
N PHE A 178 5.46 17.57 11.93
CA PHE A 178 4.87 17.63 13.26
C PHE A 178 4.58 16.24 13.82
N ALA A 179 4.01 15.35 13.00
CA ALA A 179 3.72 13.96 13.36
C ALA A 179 5.00 13.20 13.75
N ASN A 180 6.11 13.47 13.05
CA ASN A 180 7.44 12.90 13.33
C ASN A 180 8.15 13.46 14.56
N LEU A 181 7.58 14.42 15.28
CA LEU A 181 8.14 14.82 16.58
C LEU A 181 7.98 13.66 17.57
N GLY A 182 9.06 13.26 18.26
CA GLY A 182 9.07 12.03 19.06
C GLY A 182 7.94 11.91 20.09
N GLU A 183 7.53 13.03 20.70
CA GLU A 183 6.42 13.08 21.64
C GLU A 183 5.07 12.90 20.92
N ILE A 184 4.89 13.47 19.73
CA ILE A 184 3.68 13.30 18.92
C ILE A 184 3.62 11.87 18.38
N ARG A 185 4.73 11.35 17.83
CA ARG A 185 4.83 9.99 17.29
C ARG A 185 4.49 8.93 18.33
N LYS A 186 4.91 9.10 19.59
CA LYS A 186 4.55 8.18 20.70
C LYS A 186 3.05 8.10 20.96
N HIS A 187 2.31 9.19 20.77
CA HIS A 187 0.84 9.19 20.93
C HIS A 187 0.11 8.66 19.69
N LEU A 188 0.81 8.59 18.56
CA LEU A 188 0.33 7.98 17.33
C LEU A 188 0.82 6.53 17.18
N ASP A 189 1.32 5.92 18.27
CA ASP A 189 1.70 4.52 18.31
C ASP A 189 0.57 3.70 18.95
N PRO A 190 -0.10 2.79 18.23
CA PRO A 190 -1.19 1.97 18.77
C PRO A 190 -0.72 1.03 19.88
N MET A 191 0.59 0.78 20.00
CA MET A 191 1.15 -0.05 21.07
C MET A 191 1.27 0.72 22.39
N SER A 192 1.01 2.03 22.39
CA SER A 192 0.87 2.79 23.63
C SER A 192 -0.41 2.35 24.33
N LYS A 193 -0.27 1.74 25.52
CA LYS A 193 -1.40 1.27 26.35
C LYS A 193 -2.23 2.41 26.96
N ASP A 194 -1.82 3.65 26.75
CA ASP A 194 -2.53 4.81 27.26
C ASP A 194 -3.80 5.00 26.42
N ASP A 195 -4.95 5.13 27.09
CA ASP A 195 -6.21 5.52 26.47
C ASP A 195 -5.92 6.74 25.58
N ILE A 196 -6.10 6.55 24.27
CA ILE A 196 -5.73 7.55 23.27
C ILE A 196 -6.78 8.64 23.32
N ASP A 197 -6.71 9.47 24.36
CA ASP A 197 -7.40 10.72 24.40
C ASP A 197 -6.70 11.63 23.38
N LEU A 198 -7.14 11.54 22.12
CA LEU A 198 -6.72 12.37 20.98
C LEU A 198 -6.99 13.87 21.22
N LYS A 199 -7.28 14.30 22.45
CA LYS A 199 -7.30 15.68 22.87
C LYS A 199 -5.87 16.22 22.82
N PHE A 200 -5.45 16.61 21.62
CA PHE A 200 -4.21 17.32 21.34
C PHE A 200 -4.03 18.61 22.17
N GLY A 201 -5.07 19.05 22.90
CA GLY A 201 -4.97 20.12 23.90
C GLY A 201 -3.91 19.87 24.97
N SER A 202 -3.60 18.60 25.31
CA SER A 202 -2.54 18.25 26.25
C SER A 202 -1.15 18.64 25.76
N PHE A 203 -0.93 18.76 24.45
CA PHE A 203 0.36 19.19 23.88
C PHE A 203 0.56 20.70 23.92
N LYS A 204 -0.51 21.49 24.10
CA LYS A 204 -0.43 22.95 24.02
C LYS A 204 0.67 23.55 24.93
N PRO A 205 0.87 23.09 26.18
CA PRO A 205 1.98 23.55 27.03
C PRO A 205 3.36 23.11 26.55
N LEU A 206 3.47 22.01 25.81
CA LEU A 206 4.73 21.45 25.30
C LEU A 206 5.14 22.05 23.97
N LEU A 207 4.19 22.58 23.18
CA LEU A 207 4.42 23.09 21.83
C LEU A 207 5.60 24.06 21.73
N PRO A 208 5.78 25.08 22.58
CA PRO A 208 6.91 26.01 22.45
C PRO A 208 8.26 25.29 22.47
N LYS A 209 8.43 24.32 23.37
CA LYS A 209 9.67 23.53 23.49
C LYS A 209 9.86 22.59 22.29
N LEU A 210 8.78 21.98 21.81
CA LEU A 210 8.80 21.09 20.65
C LEU A 210 9.18 21.85 19.36
N LEU A 211 8.57 23.02 19.14
CA LEU A 211 8.83 23.88 18.00
C LEU A 211 10.27 24.40 18.02
N ALA A 212 10.76 24.93 19.14
CA ALA A 212 12.15 25.39 19.26
C ALA A 212 13.18 24.26 19.01
N ARG A 213 12.86 23.01 19.35
CA ARG A 213 13.72 21.87 19.03
C ARG A 213 13.64 21.50 17.54
N TRP A 214 12.44 21.49 16.98
CA TRP A 214 12.23 21.26 15.55
C TRP A 214 12.97 22.30 14.70
N GLU A 215 12.86 23.59 15.03
CA GLU A 215 13.52 24.66 14.31
C GLU A 215 15.04 24.51 14.32
N ARG A 216 15.64 24.24 15.49
CA ARG A 216 17.07 23.97 15.60
C ARG A 216 17.50 22.76 14.76
N ASN A 217 16.69 21.71 14.70
CA ASN A 217 16.96 20.53 13.90
C ASN A 217 16.88 20.83 12.40
N VAL A 218 15.89 21.60 11.97
CA VAL A 218 15.76 22.07 10.58
C VAL A 218 16.95 22.93 10.19
N ALA A 219 17.28 23.95 10.99
CA ALA A 219 18.42 24.84 10.74
C ALA A 219 19.75 24.06 10.67
N LYS A 220 19.96 23.10 11.57
CA LYS A 220 21.14 22.22 11.56
C LYS A 220 21.21 21.37 10.28
N ARG A 221 20.10 20.74 9.88
CA ARG A 221 20.03 19.92 8.66
C ARG A 221 20.26 20.75 7.40
N LEU A 222 19.63 21.92 7.33
CA LEU A 222 19.78 22.84 6.20
C LEU A 222 21.22 23.37 6.12
N GLY A 223 21.78 23.80 7.24
CA GLY A 223 23.16 24.27 7.29
C GLY A 223 24.17 23.17 6.92
N LYS A 224 23.91 21.92 7.29
CA LYS A 224 24.73 20.78 6.82
C LYS A 224 24.59 20.60 5.30
N TYR A 225 23.36 20.50 4.79
CA TYR A 225 23.09 20.31 3.36
C TYR A 225 23.76 21.37 2.49
N VAL A 226 23.65 22.63 2.89
CA VAL A 226 24.28 23.76 2.23
C VAL A 226 25.80 23.60 2.20
N ARG A 227 26.44 23.28 3.33
CA ARG A 227 27.90 23.05 3.37
C ARG A 227 28.32 21.89 2.46
N ASP A 228 27.58 20.80 2.51
CA ASP A 228 27.90 19.58 1.76
C ASP A 228 27.75 19.78 0.24
N ARG A 229 26.93 20.75 -0.21
CA ARG A 229 26.70 21.06 -1.64
C ARG A 229 27.38 22.32 -2.15
N SER A 230 27.90 23.18 -1.29
CA SER A 230 28.67 24.38 -1.68
C SER A 230 30.11 24.02 -2.04
N TRP A 231 30.31 23.12 -3.01
CA TRP A 231 31.65 22.63 -3.39
C TRP A 231 32.60 23.74 -3.86
N SER A 232 32.07 24.87 -4.32
CA SER A 232 32.84 26.04 -4.75
C SER A 232 33.19 27.01 -3.61
N ILE A 233 32.58 26.88 -2.42
CA ILE A 233 32.71 27.88 -1.35
C ILE A 233 33.00 27.18 -0.03
N ASN A 234 34.20 27.42 0.51
CA ASN A 234 34.59 26.92 1.82
C ASN A 234 33.95 27.78 2.92
N ILE A 235 32.79 27.35 3.42
CA ILE A 235 32.08 28.01 4.53
C ILE A 235 32.72 27.57 5.86
N PRO A 236 33.33 28.49 6.63
CA PRO A 236 33.94 28.15 7.91
C PRO A 236 32.93 27.54 8.89
N ALA A 237 33.39 26.63 9.76
CA ALA A 237 32.51 25.93 10.71
C ALA A 237 31.79 26.85 11.70
N ASN A 238 32.39 28.01 12.00
CA ASN A 238 31.84 29.03 12.89
C ASN A 238 30.83 29.98 12.20
N VAL A 239 30.69 29.91 10.87
CA VAL A 239 29.73 30.72 10.11
C VAL A 239 28.44 29.93 9.94
N GLN A 240 27.30 30.52 10.27
CA GLN A 240 26.00 29.91 10.01
C GLN A 240 25.63 30.11 8.54
N PRO A 241 25.40 29.04 7.76
CA PRO A 241 25.08 29.18 6.35
C PRO A 241 23.81 30.00 6.14
N GLY A 242 22.81 29.91 7.03
CA GLY A 242 21.59 30.71 6.93
C GLY A 242 21.81 32.23 6.95
N ASP A 243 22.97 32.70 7.41
CA ASP A 243 23.31 34.13 7.48
C ASP A 243 23.98 34.64 6.19
N LEU A 244 24.41 33.74 5.29
CA LEU A 244 25.11 34.10 4.06
C LEU A 244 24.16 34.40 2.90
N VAL A 245 24.53 35.37 2.06
CA VAL A 245 23.76 35.74 0.86
C VAL A 245 23.74 34.61 -0.17
N ILE A 246 24.87 33.92 -0.35
CA ILE A 246 25.03 32.80 -1.31
C ILE A 246 24.04 31.67 -1.12
N THR A 247 23.45 31.59 0.05
CA THR A 247 22.54 30.53 0.47
C THR A 247 21.18 31.08 0.76
N TYR A 248 20.96 32.40 0.63
CA TYR A 248 19.74 33.09 0.99
C TYR A 248 18.52 32.52 0.28
N THR A 249 18.64 32.04 -0.96
CA THR A 249 17.53 31.50 -1.74
C THR A 249 17.80 30.05 -2.15
N LEU A 250 16.77 29.22 -1.96
CA LEU A 250 16.68 27.86 -2.48
C LEU A 250 15.58 27.79 -3.53
N CYS A 251 15.77 27.02 -4.59
CA CYS A 251 14.69 26.74 -5.54
C CYS A 251 14.05 25.41 -5.17
N CYS A 252 12.73 25.37 -4.96
CA CYS A 252 12.04 24.11 -4.83
C CYS A 252 12.02 23.38 -6.18
N ASP A 253 12.57 22.17 -6.24
CA ASP A 253 12.67 21.39 -7.49
C ASP A 253 11.31 20.98 -8.07
N SER A 254 10.21 21.25 -7.38
CA SER A 254 8.86 20.77 -7.73
C SER A 254 7.91 21.87 -8.17
N CYS A 255 7.96 23.05 -7.57
CA CYS A 255 7.17 24.21 -8.01
C CYS A 255 8.01 25.34 -8.58
N GLU A 256 9.34 25.17 -8.63
CA GLU A 256 10.31 26.17 -9.09
C GLU A 256 10.25 27.50 -8.33
N GLN A 257 9.59 27.52 -7.16
CA GLN A 257 9.53 28.71 -6.32
C GLN A 257 10.84 28.92 -5.57
N PHE A 258 11.25 30.18 -5.55
CA PHE A 258 12.39 30.69 -4.81
C PHE A 258 11.98 30.93 -3.36
N ILE A 259 12.63 30.22 -2.45
CA ILE A 259 12.29 30.20 -1.03
C ILE A 259 13.49 30.69 -0.24
N PRO A 260 13.31 31.70 0.62
CA PRO A 260 14.38 32.12 1.49
C PRO A 260 14.81 30.94 2.39
N SER A 261 16.11 30.64 2.43
CA SER A 261 16.70 29.64 3.32
C SER A 261 16.76 30.09 4.78
N THR A 262 16.45 31.36 5.03
CA THR A 262 16.48 31.96 6.37
C THR A 262 15.48 31.27 7.29
N GLY A 263 15.99 30.80 8.44
CA GLY A 263 15.21 30.09 9.46
C GLY A 263 14.71 28.74 8.98
N VAL A 264 13.38 28.54 9.04
CA VAL A 264 12.72 27.26 8.73
C VAL A 264 11.75 27.35 7.56
N ARG A 265 11.78 28.45 6.80
CA ARG A 265 10.90 28.65 5.64
C ARG A 265 10.90 27.50 4.63
N PRO A 266 12.06 26.87 4.31
CA PRO A 266 12.05 25.68 3.47
C PRO A 266 11.25 24.53 4.11
N ALA A 267 11.31 24.37 5.42
CA ALA A 267 10.65 23.27 6.14
C ALA A 267 9.14 23.39 6.30
N ILE A 268 8.58 24.56 5.98
CA ILE A 268 7.15 24.84 5.97
C ILE A 268 6.62 25.06 4.55
N HIS A 269 7.48 24.96 3.53
CA HIS A 269 7.08 25.09 2.15
C HIS A 269 6.30 23.85 1.72
N ASP A 270 4.99 24.01 1.58
CA ASP A 270 4.05 22.94 1.21
C ASP A 270 3.99 22.76 -0.31
N CYS A 271 5.12 22.41 -0.90
CA CYS A 271 5.10 21.80 -2.23
C CYS A 271 5.21 20.31 -2.02
N ALA A 272 4.17 19.57 -2.40
CA ALA A 272 4.26 18.13 -2.52
C ALA A 272 5.22 17.86 -3.69
N PRO A 273 6.48 17.45 -3.46
CA PRO A 273 7.34 17.14 -4.58
C PRO A 273 6.69 16.07 -5.42
N GLY A 274 6.90 16.15 -6.74
CA GLY A 274 6.33 15.23 -7.72
C GLY A 274 6.34 13.81 -7.16
N LEU A 275 5.15 13.32 -6.82
CA LEU A 275 4.91 12.12 -6.01
C LEU A 275 5.78 10.95 -6.48
N GLU A 276 6.07 10.88 -7.77
CA GLU A 276 6.86 9.84 -8.42
C GLU A 276 8.30 9.68 -7.89
N ARG A 277 9.08 10.76 -7.72
CA ARG A 277 10.47 10.62 -7.23
C ARG A 277 10.51 10.17 -5.78
N HIS A 278 9.54 10.63 -4.99
CA HIS A 278 9.47 10.28 -3.58
C HIS A 278 8.88 8.89 -3.38
N GLN A 279 7.89 8.48 -4.17
CA GLN A 279 7.29 7.14 -4.14
C GLN A 279 8.33 6.03 -4.36
N ARG A 280 9.31 6.21 -5.25
CA ARG A 280 10.41 5.24 -5.43
C ARG A 280 11.27 5.08 -4.17
N LYS A 281 11.56 6.19 -3.47
CA LYS A 281 12.29 6.13 -2.20
C LYS A 281 11.43 5.58 -1.06
N LEU A 282 10.13 5.82 -1.09
CA LEU A 282 9.19 5.31 -0.10
C LEU A 282 8.94 3.81 -0.25
N SER A 283 8.99 3.25 -1.47
CA SER A 283 8.94 1.79 -1.64
C SER A 283 10.11 1.09 -0.95
N GLU A 284 11.26 1.75 -0.85
CA GLU A 284 12.46 1.27 -0.16
C GLU A 284 12.45 1.56 1.36
N CYS A 285 11.50 2.35 1.86
CA CYS A 285 11.44 2.72 3.27
C CYS A 285 10.66 1.68 4.08
N ASP A 286 11.32 0.96 4.98
CA ASP A 286 10.65 -0.03 5.85
C ASP A 286 9.77 0.60 6.95
N ASP A 287 9.87 1.91 7.17
CA ASP A 287 9.05 2.61 8.16
C ASP A 287 7.61 2.82 7.63
N ILE A 288 6.72 1.91 8.03
CA ILE A 288 5.29 1.99 7.73
C ILE A 288 4.67 3.34 8.12
N TYR A 289 5.13 3.98 9.20
CA TYR A 289 4.62 5.28 9.64
C TYR A 289 4.82 6.33 8.56
N VAL A 290 6.03 6.36 7.97
CA VAL A 290 6.38 7.28 6.88
C VAL A 290 5.58 6.95 5.62
N LYS A 291 5.39 5.65 5.30
CA LYS A 291 4.56 5.22 4.18
C LYS A 291 3.12 5.74 4.31
N VAL A 292 2.48 5.57 5.46
CA VAL A 292 1.09 6.01 5.67
C VAL A 292 0.96 7.53 5.64
N LEU A 293 1.87 8.27 6.28
CA LEU A 293 1.90 9.73 6.20
C LEU A 293 2.01 10.21 4.74
N SER A 294 2.89 9.59 3.96
CA SER A 294 3.09 9.96 2.56
C SER A 294 1.88 9.68 1.66
N GLN A 295 1.18 8.55 1.87
CA GLN A 295 -0.06 8.21 1.15
C GLN A 295 -1.17 9.23 1.40
N LEU A 296 -1.13 9.90 2.54
CA LEU A 296 -2.08 10.94 2.92
C LEU A 296 -1.65 12.35 2.52
N GLY A 297 -0.65 12.45 1.64
CA GLY A 297 -0.09 13.70 1.13
C GLY A 297 0.76 14.46 2.15
N ALA A 298 1.02 13.88 3.32
CA ALA A 298 1.87 14.50 4.33
C ALA A 298 3.31 14.07 4.08
N GLN A 299 4.09 14.94 3.44
CA GLN A 299 5.51 14.67 3.20
C GLN A 299 6.37 15.37 4.25
N SER A 300 7.38 14.64 4.73
CA SER A 300 8.38 15.24 5.61
C SER A 300 9.29 16.15 4.80
N TRP A 301 9.71 17.26 5.39
CA TRP A 301 10.66 18.13 4.73
C TRP A 301 12.05 17.48 4.62
N HIS A 302 12.64 17.64 3.45
CA HIS A 302 13.99 17.20 3.10
C HIS A 302 14.74 18.34 2.39
N PRO A 303 15.95 18.72 2.85
CA PRO A 303 16.73 19.76 2.18
C PRO A 303 17.18 19.36 0.77
N GLU A 304 17.20 18.07 0.45
CA GLU A 304 17.52 17.55 -0.87
C GLU A 304 16.44 17.83 -1.92
N SER A 305 15.26 18.32 -1.53
CA SER A 305 14.18 18.75 -2.44
C SER A 305 14.42 20.13 -3.05
N TYR A 306 15.59 20.74 -2.78
CA TYR A 306 15.92 22.07 -3.23
C TYR A 306 17.23 22.09 -4.01
N SER A 307 17.21 22.76 -5.16
CA SER A 307 18.40 23.16 -5.87
C SER A 307 18.98 24.44 -5.27
N ASN A 308 20.30 24.50 -5.20
CA ASN A 308 21.02 25.67 -4.72
C ASN A 308 21.30 26.61 -5.90
N LEU A 309 21.00 27.89 -5.72
CA LEU A 309 21.07 28.93 -6.74
C LEU A 309 22.30 29.83 -6.55
N ILE A 310 23.42 29.22 -6.15
CA ILE A 310 24.67 29.91 -5.80
C ILE A 310 25.06 30.95 -6.87
N GLY A 311 24.91 30.63 -8.16
CA GLY A 311 25.32 31.52 -9.25
C GLY A 311 24.61 32.87 -9.30
N TYR A 312 23.32 32.94 -8.94
CA TYR A 312 22.58 34.20 -8.89
C TYR A 312 23.10 35.08 -7.75
N ALA A 313 23.25 34.49 -6.57
CA ALA A 313 23.77 35.19 -5.41
C ALA A 313 25.23 35.64 -5.61
N GLN A 314 26.09 34.82 -6.23
CA GLN A 314 27.45 35.21 -6.58
C GLN A 314 27.48 36.40 -7.54
N SER A 315 26.59 36.44 -8.53
CA SER A 315 26.50 37.57 -9.46
C SER A 315 26.14 38.88 -8.75
N VAL A 316 25.23 38.80 -7.76
CA VAL A 316 24.88 39.94 -6.91
C VAL A 316 26.07 40.38 -6.05
N LEU A 317 26.76 39.44 -5.41
CA LEU A 317 27.93 39.73 -4.56
C LEU A 317 29.07 40.37 -5.34
N VAL A 318 29.40 39.85 -6.52
CA VAL A 318 30.38 40.45 -7.44
C VAL A 318 29.96 41.86 -7.83
N GLY A 319 28.69 42.09 -8.17
CA GLY A 319 28.16 43.41 -8.49
C GLY A 319 28.26 44.42 -7.34
N CYS A 320 28.28 43.93 -6.10
CA CYS A 320 28.37 44.75 -4.88
C CYS A 320 29.79 44.83 -4.31
N ASN A 321 30.82 44.28 -4.98
CA ASN A 321 32.18 44.15 -4.48
C ASN A 321 32.27 43.46 -3.10
N LYS A 322 31.45 42.42 -2.91
CA LYS A 322 31.41 41.60 -1.69
C LYS A 322 31.95 40.20 -1.99
N GLY A 323 32.57 39.56 -0.99
CA GLY A 323 33.04 38.18 -1.09
C GLY A 323 31.92 37.15 -0.84
N ASP A 324 32.20 35.88 -1.11
CA ASP A 324 31.23 34.76 -0.94
C ASP A 324 30.72 34.58 0.50
N LEU A 325 31.45 35.11 1.49
CA LEU A 325 31.08 35.06 2.91
C LEU A 325 30.29 36.29 3.37
N ALA A 326 29.85 37.15 2.45
CA ALA A 326 29.01 38.28 2.81
C ALA A 326 27.67 37.82 3.36
N THR A 327 27.27 38.47 4.44
CA THR A 327 26.05 38.18 5.17
C THR A 327 24.85 38.92 4.60
N VAL A 328 23.66 38.38 4.87
CA VAL A 328 22.37 39.02 4.54
C VAL A 328 22.30 40.42 5.14
N GLN A 329 22.77 40.60 6.38
CA GLN A 329 22.79 41.89 7.06
C GLN A 329 23.68 42.91 6.33
N GLU A 330 24.88 42.52 5.89
CA GLU A 330 25.78 43.43 5.17
C GLU A 330 25.18 43.92 3.85
N LEU A 331 24.38 43.10 3.16
CA LEU A 331 23.70 43.53 1.92
C LEU A 331 22.43 44.33 2.21
N ASP A 332 21.71 44.05 3.29
CA ASP A 332 20.60 44.91 3.74
C ASP A 332 21.10 46.31 4.11
N GLU A 333 22.25 46.41 4.78
CA GLU A 333 22.86 47.71 5.14
C GLU A 333 23.38 48.47 3.91
N LEU A 334 23.87 47.75 2.89
CA LEU A 334 24.32 48.34 1.62
C LEU A 334 23.13 48.82 0.74
N ASP A 335 21.96 48.18 0.87
CA ASP A 335 20.75 48.40 0.06
C ASP A 335 21.01 48.56 -1.46
N PRO A 336 21.73 47.63 -2.11
CA PRO A 336 22.12 47.82 -3.51
C PRO A 336 20.91 47.67 -4.44
N ARG A 337 20.83 48.58 -5.42
CA ARG A 337 19.83 48.56 -6.50
C ARG A 337 20.45 47.97 -7.75
N LEU A 338 19.91 46.84 -8.21
CA LEU A 338 20.53 46.01 -9.24
C LEU A 338 19.67 46.00 -10.50
N SER A 339 20.30 45.89 -11.67
CA SER A 339 19.59 45.62 -12.92
C SER A 339 20.20 44.41 -13.60
N CYS A 340 19.35 43.53 -14.14
CA CYS A 340 19.83 42.38 -14.90
C CYS A 340 20.26 42.84 -16.30
N LYS A 341 21.46 42.42 -16.74
CA LYS A 341 21.97 42.75 -18.08
C LYS A 341 21.22 42.03 -19.20
N ILE A 342 20.52 40.94 -18.87
CA ILE A 342 19.83 40.06 -19.82
C ILE A 342 18.33 40.38 -19.86
N CYS A 343 17.72 40.68 -18.70
CA CYS A 343 16.30 41.01 -18.61
C CYS A 343 16.07 42.49 -18.96
N CYS A 344 16.16 42.81 -20.25
CA CYS A 344 15.66 44.06 -20.82
C CYS A 344 14.26 43.79 -21.40
N ASP A 345 13.32 44.71 -21.20
CA ASP A 345 12.06 44.62 -21.93
C ASP A 345 12.24 45.01 -23.41
N SER A 346 11.18 44.82 -24.21
CA SER A 346 11.18 45.16 -25.64
C SER A 346 11.40 46.66 -25.92
N SER A 347 11.27 47.52 -24.91
CA SER A 347 11.52 48.96 -25.00
C SER A 347 12.95 49.36 -24.63
N GLY A 348 13.79 48.39 -24.25
CA GLY A 348 15.16 48.64 -23.80
C GLY A 348 15.25 49.22 -22.38
N LEU A 349 14.13 49.30 -21.66
CA LEU A 349 14.11 49.69 -20.26
C LEU A 349 14.59 48.51 -19.40
N ARG A 350 15.39 48.84 -18.39
CA ARG A 350 15.92 47.85 -17.44
C ARG A 350 15.13 47.94 -16.15
N LYS A 351 14.61 46.81 -15.71
CA LYS A 351 13.99 46.70 -14.39
C LYS A 351 15.08 46.79 -13.32
N ILE A 352 14.83 47.63 -12.30
CA ILE A 352 15.66 47.74 -11.11
C ILE A 352 15.04 46.87 -10.03
N PHE A 353 15.88 46.09 -9.37
CA PHE A 353 15.53 45.13 -8.33
C PHE A 353 16.23 45.48 -7.02
N HIS A 354 15.57 45.21 -5.90
CA HIS A 354 16.26 45.09 -4.63
C HIS A 354 17.12 43.81 -4.63
N TRP A 355 18.21 43.75 -3.85
CA TRP A 355 19.12 42.61 -3.88
C TRP A 355 18.43 41.28 -3.57
N ARG A 356 17.47 41.26 -2.63
CA ARG A 356 16.67 40.07 -2.29
C ARG A 356 15.82 39.57 -3.47
N GLU A 357 15.35 40.48 -4.31
CA GLU A 357 14.59 40.16 -5.53
C GLU A 357 15.51 39.72 -6.67
N ALA A 358 16.80 40.10 -6.64
CA ALA A 358 17.77 39.71 -7.65
C ALA A 358 18.38 38.31 -7.42
N VAL A 359 18.34 37.83 -6.17
CA VAL A 359 18.74 36.47 -5.79
C VAL A 359 17.57 35.49 -5.66
N SER A 360 16.34 35.98 -5.84
CA SER A 360 15.10 35.20 -5.94
C SER A 360 14.59 35.28 -7.37
#